data_AF-A0A7V9NFP5-F1
#
_entry.id   AF-A0A7V9NFP5-F1
#
_cell.length_a   1.000
_cell.length_b   1.000
_cell.length_c   1.000
_cell.angle_alpha   90.00
_cell.angle_beta   90.00
_cell.angle_gamma   90.00
#
_symmetry.space_group_name_H-M   'P 1'
#
loop_
_entity.id
_entity.type
_entity.pdbx_description
1 polymer ?
#
loop_
_entity_poly.entity_id
_entity_poly.type
_entity_poly.pdbx_seq_one_letter_code
_entity_poly.pdbx_strand_id
1 'polypeptide(L)' 'MAIADGPYEITSGGEVRRMWTTFVLTREAGGWRISAIRNMVPTGGPAAGVQ' A
#
# COMPACT_ATOMS: atom_id res chain seq x y z
N MET A 1 -10.78 16.09 -3.42
CA MET A 1 -9.71 15.18 -2.97
C MET A 1 -10.36 13.99 -2.29
N ALA A 2 -9.80 12.79 -2.45
CA ALA A 2 -10.24 11.59 -1.76
C ALA A 2 -9.04 10.83 -1.19
N ILE A 3 -9.30 9.98 -0.20
CA ILE A 3 -8.32 9.08 0.40
C ILE A 3 -8.85 7.66 0.23
N ALA A 4 -7.95 6.74 -0.16
CA ALA A 4 -8.22 5.31 -0.14
C ALA A 4 -7.07 4.61 0.58
N ASP A 5 -7.39 3.84 1.61
CA ASP A 5 -6.45 3.10 2.43
C ASP A 5 -6.84 1.63 2.52
N GLY A 6 -5.84 0.75 2.61
CA GLY A 6 -6.10 -0.67 2.75
C GLY A 6 -4.88 -1.57 2.59
N PRO A 7 -5.06 -2.88 2.83
CA PRO A 7 -4.02 -3.88 2.64
C PRO A 7 -3.81 -4.19 1.16
N TYR A 8 -2.59 -4.58 0.80
CA TYR A 8 -2.27 -5.15 -0.50
C TYR A 8 -1.17 -6.21 -0.38
N GLU A 9 -1.09 -7.09 -1.38
CA GLU A 9 -0.01 -8.07 -1.51
C GLU A 9 0.82 -7.75 -2.75
N ILE A 10 2.13 -7.97 -2.67
CA ILE A 10 3.04 -7.88 -3.80
C ILE A 10 4.01 -9.06 -3.77
N THR A 11 4.21 -9.70 -4.93
CA THR A 11 5.19 -10.76 -5.10
C THR A 11 6.46 -10.17 -5.72
N SER A 12 7.60 -10.38 -5.09
CA SER A 12 8.90 -9.94 -5.61
C SER A 12 9.96 -10.99 -5.26
N GLY A 13 10.74 -11.43 -6.26
CA GLY A 13 11.79 -12.42 -6.03
C GLY A 13 11.31 -13.77 -5.46
N GLY A 14 10.03 -14.12 -5.63
CA GLY A 14 9.43 -15.34 -5.06
C GLY A 14 8.88 -15.19 -3.65
N GLU A 15 9.07 -14.05 -2.98
CA GLU A 15 8.48 -13.76 -1.68
C GLU A 15 7.17 -12.96 -1.84
N VAL A 16 6.13 -13.33 -1.08
CA VAL A 16 4.89 -12.56 -0.98
C VAL A 16 4.97 -11.62 0.21
N ARG A 17 4.92 -10.31 -0.06
CA ARG A 17 4.92 -9.28 0.98
C ARG A 17 3.51 -8.72 1.16
N ARG A 18 3.01 -8.83 2.38
CA ARG A 18 1.75 -8.20 2.82
C ARG A 18 2.05 -6.81 3.35
N MET A 19 1.37 -5.81 2.80
CA MET A 19 1.68 -4.40 3.00
C MET A 19 0.38 -3.61 3.25
N TRP A 20 0.52 -2.40 3.78
CA TRP A 20 -0.55 -1.40 3.84
C TRP A 20 -0.21 -0.23 2.91
N THR A 21 -1.23 0.39 2.34
CA THR A 21 -1.06 1.59 1.54
C THR A 21 -2.10 2.64 1.85
N THR A 22 -1.75 3.89 1.61
CA THR A 22 -2.67 5.02 1.53
C THR A 22 -2.42 5.77 0.22
N PHE A 23 -3.49 5.96 -0.55
CA PHE A 23 -3.51 6.78 -1.76
C PHE A 23 -4.20 8.11 -1.50
N VAL A 24 -3.57 9.20 -1.92
CA VAL A 24 -4.21 10.53 -1.99
C VAL A 24 -4.62 10.80 -3.43
N LEU A 25 -5.91 10.98 -3.66
CA LEU A 25 -6.51 11.10 -4.97
C LEU A 25 -6.98 12.53 -5.26
N THR A 26 -6.60 13.07 -6.41
CA THR A 26 -7.08 14.35 -6.94
C THR A 26 -7.98 14.10 -8.15
N ARG A 27 -9.04 14.90 -8.31
CA ARG A 27 -9.90 14.86 -9.50
C ARG A 27 -9.40 15.91 -10.48
N GLU A 28 -9.05 15.47 -11.67
CA GLU A 28 -8.69 16.33 -12.80
C GLU A 28 -9.72 16.16 -13.93
N ALA A 29 -9.62 16.99 -14.98
CA ALA A 29 -10.52 16.92 -16.14
C ALA A 29 -10.56 15.51 -16.78
N GLY A 30 -9.42 14.81 -16.79
CA GLY A 30 -9.29 13.45 -17.30
C GLY A 30 -9.66 12.33 -16.32
N GLY A 31 -10.17 12.66 -15.12
CA GLY A 31 -10.57 11.67 -14.12
C GLY A 31 -9.76 11.74 -12.83
N TRP A 32 -9.79 10.65 -12.06
CA TRP A 32 -9.04 10.56 -10.80
C TRP A 32 -7.57 10.24 -11.06
N ARG A 33 -6.67 10.92 -10.35
CA ARG A 33 -5.23 10.70 -10.37
C ARG A 33 -4.72 10.45 -8.96
N ILE A 34 -3.65 9.67 -8.85
CA ILE A 34 -2.92 9.50 -7.59
C ILE A 34 -1.90 10.63 -7.49
N SER A 35 -2.06 11.46 -6.47
CA SER A 35 -1.17 12.59 -6.18
C SER A 35 -0.07 12.25 -5.17
N ALA A 36 -0.31 11.26 -4.30
CA ALA A 36 0.68 10.73 -3.37
C ALA A 36 0.37 9.27 -2.98
N ILE A 37 1.43 8.53 -2.63
CA ILE A 37 1.36 7.14 -2.16
C ILE A 37 2.26 6.98 -0.94
N ARG A 38 1.76 6.34 0.12
CA ARG A 38 2.57 5.87 1.25
C ARG A 38 2.38 4.37 1.45
N ASN A 39 3.42 3.59 1.15
CA ASN A 39 3.45 2.15 1.44
C ASN A 39 4.08 1.91 2.80
N MET A 40 3.51 0.99 3.57
CA MET A 40 3.89 0.70 4.94
C MET A 40 4.00 -0.80 5.15
N VAL A 41 5.03 -1.23 5.86
CA VAL A 41 5.11 -2.60 6.37
C VAL A 41 4.16 -2.69 7.57
N PRO A 42 3.33 -3.73 7.69
CA PRO A 42 2.44 -3.88 8.84
C PRO A 42 3.25 -3.99 10.13
N THR A 43 3.01 -3.10 11.09
CA THR A 43 3.59 -3.22 12.43
C THR A 43 2.72 -4.17 13.24
N GLY A 44 3.08 -5.46 13.28
CA GLY A 44 2.34 -6.48 14.03
C GLY A 44 2.39 -7.92 13.49
N GLY A 45 3.09 -8.19 12.38
CA GLY A 45 3.43 -9.56 12.00
C GLY A 45 4.49 -10.14 12.95
N PRO A 46 4.55 -11.48 13.16
CA PRO A 46 5.61 -12.07 13.98
C PRO A 46 6.95 -11.53 13.50
N ALA A 47 7.82 -11.14 14.45
CA ALA A 47 9.16 -10.67 14.13
C ALA A 47 9.78 -11.63 13.12
N ALA A 48 10.30 -11.10 12.01
CA ALA A 48 11.03 -11.88 11.04
C ALA A 48 12.17 -12.61 11.77
N GLY A 49 11.97 -13.90 12.06
CA GLY A 49 12.90 -14.67 12.89
C GLY A 49 12.32 -15.73 13.82
N VAL A 50 11.12 -16.29 13.60
CA VAL A 50 10.79 -17.65 14.09
C VAL A 50 9.80 -18.34 13.13
N GLN A 51 10.32 -19.08 12.15
CA GLN A 51 9.85 -20.42 11.77
C GLN A 51 10.87 -21.10 10.87
#